data_AF-A0A6C0FAG4-F1
#
_entry.id   AF-A0A6C0FAG4-F1
#
_cell.length_a   1.000
_cell.length_b   1.000
_cell.length_c   1.000
_cell.angle_alpha   90.00
_cell.angle_beta   90.00
_cell.angle_gamma   90.00
#
_symmetry.space_group_name_H-M   'P 1'
#
loop_
_entity.id
_entity.type
_entity.pdbx_description
1 polymer ?
#
loop_
_entity_poly.entity_id
_entity_poly.type
_entity_poly.pdbx_seq_one_letter_code
_entity_poly.pdbx_strand_id
1 'polypeptide(L)'
;MTEADKINSVAIIDFVENEKITFPEPVNETIALPESINTESINEKTATQKYSDRILKYLNVSRYYKLVNGLGPQLNDRKSRFDKSDIIEQSIDIYSNGTFKWVDQEGYDLLDEEQNVKIEVKYEDHGLFTNKGNNKGYIQYKIKNTLKELTTASLTNPADYYLFLELNGMALISYKDMEEYLSITKAKDGITSKIPFGKVELFSQNDKKELSELSINYKDEKHLLQRKIIDLIK
;
A
#
# COMPACT_ATOMS: atom_id res chain seq x y z
N MET A 1 -49.18 34.25 4.29
CA MET A 1 -49.54 33.21 5.29
C MET A 1 -51.01 32.91 5.05
N THR A 2 -51.48 31.76 4.60
CA THR A 2 -50.95 30.39 4.46
C THR A 2 -51.92 29.67 3.51
N GLU A 3 -51.44 28.95 2.51
CA GLU A 3 -52.23 27.95 1.77
C GLU A 3 -52.18 26.64 2.57
N ALA A 4 -53.34 26.18 3.02
CA ALA A 4 -53.53 24.82 3.51
C ALA A 4 -54.97 24.39 3.21
N ASP A 5 -55.08 23.12 2.85
CA ASP A 5 -56.25 22.25 3.00
C ASP A 5 -57.38 22.35 1.96
N LYS A 6 -57.30 21.46 0.96
CA LYS A 6 -58.48 20.85 0.36
C LYS A 6 -58.35 19.32 0.40
N ILE A 7 -59.08 18.71 1.32
CA ILE A 7 -59.41 17.28 1.35
C ILE A 7 -60.94 17.15 1.40
N ASN A 8 -61.41 16.10 0.70
CA ASN A 8 -62.73 15.45 0.78
C ASN A 8 -63.95 16.16 0.19
N SER A 9 -64.40 15.60 -0.94
CA SER A 9 -65.83 15.39 -1.18
C SER A 9 -66.07 13.93 -1.59
N VAL A 10 -66.70 13.20 -0.67
CA VAL A 10 -67.28 11.86 -0.88
C VAL A 10 -68.53 12.04 -1.75
N ALA A 11 -68.66 11.24 -2.81
CA ALA A 11 -69.90 11.08 -3.55
C ALA A 11 -70.42 9.65 -3.39
N ILE A 12 -71.73 9.59 -3.20
CA ILE A 12 -72.58 8.48 -2.79
C ILE A 12 -72.65 7.43 -3.91
N ILE A 13 -72.59 6.14 -3.55
CA ILE A 13 -72.78 5.01 -4.45
C ILE A 13 -74.24 4.58 -4.36
N ASP A 14 -74.96 4.67 -5.48
CA ASP A 14 -76.27 4.05 -5.66
C ASP A 14 -76.10 2.56 -5.99
N PHE A 15 -76.79 1.70 -5.26
CA PHE A 15 -76.84 0.25 -5.51
C PHE A 15 -77.86 -0.05 -6.61
N VAL A 16 -77.41 -0.71 -7.68
CA VAL A 16 -78.28 -1.37 -8.66
C VAL A 16 -78.09 -2.89 -8.55
N GLU A 17 -79.22 -3.58 -8.55
CA GLU A 17 -79.38 -5.01 -8.28
C GLU A 17 -78.83 -5.94 -9.38
N ASN A 18 -78.25 -7.04 -8.92
CA ASN A 18 -78.33 -8.41 -9.46
C ASN A 18 -78.00 -8.65 -10.95
N GLU A 19 -76.71 -8.76 -11.27
CA GLU A 19 -76.24 -9.65 -12.34
C GLU A 19 -75.57 -10.90 -11.76
N LYS A 20 -75.96 -12.07 -12.28
CA LYS A 20 -75.37 -13.37 -11.94
C LYS A 20 -73.89 -13.38 -12.33
N ILE A 21 -73.02 -13.36 -11.33
CA ILE A 21 -71.58 -13.57 -11.51
C ILE A 21 -71.34 -15.06 -11.78
N THR A 22 -70.92 -15.40 -13.00
CA THR A 22 -70.28 -16.68 -13.31
C THR A 22 -68.77 -16.51 -13.17
N PHE A 23 -68.16 -17.28 -12.27
CA PHE A 23 -66.71 -17.31 -12.10
C PHE A 23 -66.07 -18.13 -13.24
N PRO A 24 -65.07 -17.59 -13.97
CA PRO A 24 -64.27 -18.39 -14.87
C PRO A 24 -63.40 -19.37 -14.06
N GLU A 25 -63.13 -20.56 -14.64
CA GLU A 25 -62.25 -21.55 -14.05
C GLU A 25 -60.84 -21.00 -13.81
N PRO A 26 -60.15 -21.43 -12.73
CA PRO A 26 -58.82 -20.93 -12.41
C PRO A 26 -57.82 -21.34 -13.49
N VAL A 27 -57.31 -20.35 -14.22
CA VAL A 27 -56.15 -20.50 -15.09
C VAL A 27 -54.94 -20.72 -14.21
N ASN A 28 -54.43 -21.96 -14.17
CA ASN A 28 -53.22 -22.32 -13.45
C ASN A 28 -52.01 -21.92 -14.31
N GLU A 29 -51.76 -20.62 -14.45
CA GLU A 29 -50.55 -20.09 -15.07
C GLU A 29 -49.41 -20.12 -14.03
N THR A 30 -48.47 -21.03 -14.24
CA THR A 30 -47.21 -21.06 -13.51
C THR A 30 -46.43 -19.79 -13.85
N ILE A 31 -46.57 -18.74 -13.03
CA ILE A 31 -45.74 -17.54 -13.11
C ILE A 31 -44.31 -17.97 -12.77
N ALA A 32 -43.44 -18.04 -13.78
CA ALA A 32 -42.02 -18.20 -13.55
C ALA A 32 -41.53 -17.02 -12.70
N LEU A 33 -41.04 -17.31 -11.50
CA LEU A 33 -40.38 -16.33 -10.66
C LEU A 33 -39.20 -15.75 -11.45
N PRO A 34 -38.99 -14.41 -11.44
CA PRO A 34 -37.85 -13.81 -12.12
C PRO A 34 -36.56 -14.42 -11.55
N GLU A 35 -35.70 -14.86 -12.46
CA GLU A 35 -34.36 -15.35 -12.12
C GLU A 35 -33.66 -14.33 -11.24
N SER A 36 -33.09 -14.80 -10.12
CA SER A 36 -32.32 -13.98 -9.20
C SER A 36 -31.20 -13.28 -9.97
N ILE A 37 -31.29 -11.96 -10.11
CA ILE A 37 -30.20 -11.15 -10.64
C ILE A 37 -29.02 -11.32 -9.70
N ASN A 38 -28.02 -12.07 -10.14
CA ASN A 38 -26.78 -12.27 -9.42
C ASN A 38 -25.99 -10.95 -9.51
N THR A 39 -26.28 -10.01 -8.61
CA THR A 39 -25.46 -8.81 -8.43
C THR A 39 -24.19 -9.24 -7.71
N GLU A 40 -23.21 -9.76 -8.46
CA GLU A 40 -21.83 -9.73 -7.98
C GLU A 40 -21.51 -8.27 -7.65
N SER A 41 -21.36 -7.95 -6.37
CA SER A 41 -20.91 -6.62 -5.96
C SER A 41 -19.51 -6.44 -6.54
N ILE A 42 -19.38 -5.57 -7.54
CA ILE A 42 -18.06 -5.17 -8.05
C ILE A 42 -17.38 -4.45 -6.89
N ASN A 43 -16.53 -5.18 -6.16
CA ASN A 43 -15.86 -4.65 -4.99
C ASN A 43 -14.80 -3.67 -5.50
N GLU A 44 -15.09 -2.37 -5.43
CA GLU A 44 -14.20 -1.34 -5.96
C GLU A 44 -12.87 -1.36 -5.21
N LYS A 45 -11.75 -1.40 -5.95
CA LYS A 45 -10.41 -1.33 -5.36
C LYS A 45 -10.25 -0.04 -4.54
N THR A 46 -9.66 -0.15 -3.37
CA THR A 46 -9.28 1.01 -2.55
C THR A 46 -8.22 1.87 -3.27
N ALA A 47 -8.02 3.10 -2.80
CA ALA A 47 -6.96 3.97 -3.34
C ALA A 47 -5.56 3.32 -3.21
N THR A 48 -5.28 2.69 -2.06
CA THR A 48 -4.02 1.98 -1.83
C THR A 48 -3.84 0.80 -2.78
N GLN A 49 -4.91 0.05 -3.07
CA GLN A 49 -4.89 -1.05 -4.05
C GLN A 49 -4.66 -0.54 -5.48
N LYS A 50 -5.33 0.56 -5.86
CA LYS A 50 -5.11 1.19 -7.17
C LYS A 50 -3.66 1.69 -7.32
N TYR A 51 -3.08 2.22 -6.24
CA TYR A 51 -1.71 2.72 -6.26
C TYR A 51 -0.67 1.59 -6.24
N SER A 52 -0.91 0.50 -5.50
CA SER A 52 -0.04 -0.67 -5.55
C SER A 52 -0.05 -1.35 -6.93
N ASP A 53 -1.20 -1.43 -7.60
CA ASP A 53 -1.29 -1.86 -9.00
C ASP A 53 -0.43 -0.99 -9.92
N ARG A 54 -0.41 0.33 -9.69
CA ARG A 54 0.44 1.26 -10.44
C ARG A 54 1.92 0.96 -10.20
N ILE A 55 2.34 0.73 -8.96
CA ILE A 55 3.72 0.32 -8.66
C ILE A 55 4.06 -0.96 -9.42
N LEU A 56 3.21 -1.99 -9.37
CA LEU A 56 3.43 -3.25 -10.11
C LEU A 56 3.51 -3.07 -11.62
N LYS A 57 2.71 -2.15 -12.17
CA LYS A 57 2.69 -1.88 -13.61
C LYS A 57 4.03 -1.32 -14.10
N TYR A 58 4.68 -0.46 -13.33
CA TYR A 58 5.89 0.24 -13.77
C TYR A 58 7.18 -0.33 -13.21
N LEU A 59 7.18 -0.88 -12.00
CA LEU A 59 8.37 -1.42 -11.36
C LEU A 59 8.69 -2.82 -11.87
N ASN A 60 9.90 -3.03 -12.37
CA ASN A 60 10.41 -4.37 -12.62
C ASN A 60 10.79 -5.09 -11.31
N VAL A 61 9.79 -5.72 -10.69
CA VAL A 61 9.90 -6.36 -9.40
C VAL A 61 10.87 -7.57 -9.41
N SER A 62 10.98 -8.31 -10.52
CA SER A 62 11.96 -9.40 -10.64
C SER A 62 13.40 -8.87 -10.53
N ARG A 63 13.71 -7.74 -11.20
CA ARG A 63 15.03 -7.11 -11.08
C ARG A 63 15.30 -6.62 -9.66
N TYR A 64 14.30 -6.06 -8.98
CA TYR A 64 14.41 -5.69 -7.58
C TYR A 64 14.79 -6.89 -6.71
N TYR A 65 14.06 -8.01 -6.80
CA TYR A 65 14.33 -9.17 -5.95
C TYR A 65 15.72 -9.77 -6.21
N LYS A 66 16.18 -9.81 -7.47
CA LYS A 66 17.54 -10.23 -7.80
C LYS A 66 18.60 -9.33 -7.18
N LEU A 67 18.40 -8.01 -7.23
CA LEU A 67 19.33 -7.05 -6.60
C LEU A 67 19.40 -7.28 -5.09
N VAL A 68 18.26 -7.31 -4.39
CA VAL A 68 18.22 -7.49 -2.94
C VAL A 68 18.84 -8.83 -2.54
N ASN A 69 18.55 -9.89 -3.28
CA ASN A 69 19.17 -11.20 -3.06
C ASN A 69 20.69 -11.14 -3.22
N GLY A 70 21.18 -10.51 -4.30
CA GLY A 70 22.61 -10.41 -4.59
C GLY A 70 23.38 -9.49 -3.64
N LEU A 71 22.76 -8.42 -3.14
CA LEU A 71 23.32 -7.61 -2.05
C LEU A 71 23.48 -8.47 -0.79
N GLY A 72 22.48 -9.30 -0.49
CA GLY A 72 22.48 -10.22 0.63
C GLY A 72 22.88 -9.53 1.95
N PRO A 73 23.71 -10.17 2.79
CA PRO A 73 24.14 -9.62 4.07
C PRO A 73 25.33 -8.65 3.94
N GLN A 74 25.87 -8.41 2.74
CA GLN A 74 27.15 -7.72 2.55
C GLN A 74 27.14 -6.29 3.12
N LEU A 75 25.98 -5.64 3.16
CA LEU A 75 25.81 -4.25 3.59
C LEU A 75 24.99 -4.09 4.89
N ASN A 76 24.88 -5.15 5.71
CA ASN A 76 24.08 -5.09 6.93
C ASN A 76 24.79 -4.41 8.12
N ASP A 77 26.10 -4.14 8.03
CA ASP A 77 26.81 -3.45 9.09
C ASP A 77 26.40 -1.98 9.24
N ARG A 78 26.63 -1.40 10.42
CA ARG A 78 26.16 -0.05 10.77
C ARG A 78 26.58 1.05 9.79
N LYS A 79 27.76 0.94 9.17
CA LYS A 79 28.25 1.95 8.21
C LYS A 79 27.66 1.72 6.83
N SER A 80 27.59 0.46 6.39
CA SER A 80 27.15 0.11 5.04
C SER A 80 25.63 0.08 4.87
N ARG A 81 24.85 0.06 5.96
CA ARG A 81 23.37 0.02 5.87
C ARG A 81 22.75 1.24 5.21
N PHE A 82 23.42 2.40 5.27
CA PHE A 82 22.97 3.61 4.57
C PHE A 82 23.14 3.41 3.07
N ASP A 83 24.30 2.89 2.63
CA ASP A 83 24.49 2.51 1.23
C ASP A 83 23.45 1.48 0.75
N LYS A 84 23.10 0.51 1.61
CA LYS A 84 22.06 -0.49 1.28
C LYS A 84 20.70 0.20 1.04
N SER A 85 20.34 1.20 1.85
CA SER A 85 19.12 1.98 1.68
C SER A 85 19.15 2.71 0.34
N ASP A 86 20.21 3.49 0.09
CA ASP A 86 20.37 4.27 -1.14
C ASP A 86 20.29 3.39 -2.39
N ILE A 87 20.95 2.22 -2.38
CA ILE A 87 20.91 1.27 -3.50
C ILE A 87 19.50 0.74 -3.72
N ILE A 88 18.78 0.40 -2.64
CA ILE A 88 17.42 -0.13 -2.73
C ILE A 88 16.45 0.92 -3.25
N GLU A 89 16.54 2.15 -2.75
CA GLU A 89 15.72 3.28 -3.18
C GLU A 89 15.99 3.65 -4.65
N GLN A 90 17.26 3.84 -5.01
CA GLN A 90 17.66 4.11 -6.40
C GLN A 90 17.27 2.98 -7.35
N SER A 91 17.25 1.74 -6.88
CA SER A 91 16.80 0.63 -7.72
C SER A 91 15.35 0.79 -8.16
N ILE A 92 14.49 1.43 -7.36
CA ILE A 92 13.09 1.64 -7.71
C ILE A 92 12.96 2.67 -8.83
N ASP A 93 13.78 3.73 -8.82
CA ASP A 93 13.89 4.69 -9.92
C ASP A 93 14.34 3.98 -11.21
N ILE A 94 15.50 3.30 -11.15
CA ILE A 94 16.10 2.64 -12.31
C ILE A 94 15.17 1.54 -12.86
N TYR A 95 14.54 0.74 -12.00
CA TYR A 95 13.70 -0.38 -12.41
C TYR A 95 12.27 0.01 -12.75
N SER A 96 11.89 1.27 -12.51
CA SER A 96 10.65 1.87 -13.00
C SER A 96 10.85 2.77 -14.23
N ASN A 97 12.07 2.82 -14.78
CA ASN A 97 12.46 3.75 -15.85
C ASN A 97 12.17 5.22 -15.51
N GLY A 98 12.32 5.60 -14.24
CA GLY A 98 12.10 6.96 -13.78
C GLY A 98 10.67 7.34 -13.48
N THR A 99 9.70 6.41 -13.48
CA THR A 99 8.34 6.71 -13.00
C THR A 99 8.32 7.09 -11.52
N PHE A 100 9.14 6.41 -10.70
CA PHE A 100 9.29 6.70 -9.27
C PHE A 100 10.69 7.27 -9.02
N LYS A 101 10.84 8.58 -9.15
CA LYS A 101 12.13 9.27 -9.08
C LYS A 101 12.71 9.24 -7.67
N TRP A 102 13.98 8.88 -7.54
CA TRP A 102 14.69 9.02 -6.28
C TRP A 102 15.12 10.47 -6.06
N VAL A 103 14.73 11.04 -4.93
CA VAL A 103 14.91 12.47 -4.62
C VAL A 103 15.53 12.74 -3.26
N ASP A 104 15.57 11.75 -2.37
CA ASP A 104 16.17 11.81 -1.02
C ASP A 104 15.82 13.11 -0.27
N GLN A 105 14.51 13.33 -0.07
CA GLN A 105 13.99 14.54 0.58
C GLN A 105 13.56 14.24 2.02
N GLU A 106 13.43 15.28 2.84
CA GLU A 106 12.94 15.08 4.21
C GLU A 106 11.51 14.51 4.20
N GLY A 107 11.39 13.25 4.61
CA GLY A 107 10.11 12.56 4.82
C GLY A 107 9.58 11.76 3.63
N TYR A 108 10.34 11.69 2.52
CA TYR A 108 10.05 10.80 1.40
C TYR A 108 11.31 10.58 0.52
N ASP A 109 11.49 9.35 0.06
CA ASP A 109 12.65 8.95 -0.74
C ASP A 109 12.35 9.03 -2.25
N LEU A 110 11.09 8.80 -2.63
CA LEU A 110 10.65 8.76 -4.02
C LEU A 110 9.50 9.73 -4.34
N LEU A 111 9.47 10.22 -5.57
CA LEU A 111 8.38 11.03 -6.13
C LEU A 111 7.83 10.39 -7.41
N ASP A 112 6.53 10.09 -7.43
CA ASP A 112 5.78 9.87 -8.66
C ASP A 112 5.32 11.22 -9.18
N GLU A 113 6.09 11.80 -10.10
CA GLU A 113 5.84 13.15 -10.64
C GLU A 113 4.49 13.24 -11.39
N GLU A 114 4.08 12.15 -12.05
CA GLU A 114 2.83 12.11 -12.83
C GLU A 114 1.60 12.18 -11.92
N GLN A 115 1.66 11.52 -10.76
CA GLN A 115 0.56 11.54 -9.78
C GLN A 115 0.76 12.60 -8.69
N ASN A 116 1.93 13.25 -8.64
CA ASN A 116 2.36 14.11 -7.55
C ASN A 116 2.25 13.41 -6.18
N VAL A 117 2.77 12.18 -6.10
CA VAL A 117 2.68 11.32 -4.91
C VAL A 117 4.07 11.08 -4.33
N LYS A 118 4.21 11.33 -3.03
CA LYS A 118 5.44 11.11 -2.25
C LYS A 118 5.42 9.73 -1.63
N ILE A 119 6.54 9.02 -1.70
CA ILE A 119 6.68 7.66 -1.18
C ILE A 119 7.92 7.59 -0.28
N GLU A 120 7.70 7.17 0.98
CA GLU A 120 8.78 6.78 1.88
C GLU A 120 9.04 5.28 1.72
N VAL A 121 10.30 4.90 1.60
CA VAL A 121 10.75 3.52 1.49
C VAL A 121 11.28 3.03 2.84
N LYS A 122 10.89 1.82 3.21
CA LYS A 122 11.40 1.14 4.40
C LYS A 122 11.76 -0.29 4.07
N TYR A 123 13.06 -0.57 4.09
CA TYR A 123 13.57 -1.92 3.92
C TYR A 123 13.97 -2.54 5.26
N GLU A 124 13.52 -3.76 5.54
CA GLU A 124 14.01 -4.56 6.66
C GLU A 124 14.02 -6.05 6.29
N ASP A 125 15.15 -6.72 6.55
CA ASP A 125 15.23 -8.17 6.41
C ASP A 125 14.21 -8.83 7.35
N HIS A 126 13.31 -9.64 6.79
CA HIS A 126 12.17 -10.23 7.49
C HIS A 126 11.17 -9.21 8.05
N GLY A 127 11.02 -8.01 7.47
CA GLY A 127 10.09 -7.01 8.00
C GLY A 127 8.60 -7.36 7.89
N LEU A 128 8.19 -8.09 6.84
CA LEU A 128 6.80 -8.51 6.57
C LEU A 128 6.56 -9.97 7.02
N PHE A 129 7.50 -10.85 6.68
CA PHE A 129 7.42 -12.29 6.94
C PHE A 129 8.44 -12.74 7.98
N THR A 130 8.10 -13.82 8.68
CA THR A 130 9.06 -14.55 9.53
C THR A 130 10.12 -15.24 8.67
N ASN A 131 11.22 -15.70 9.28
CA ASN A 131 12.25 -16.48 8.57
C ASN A 131 11.71 -17.78 7.95
N LYS A 132 10.53 -18.26 8.40
CA LYS A 132 9.83 -19.43 7.86
C LYS A 132 8.86 -19.08 6.71
N GLY A 133 8.71 -17.80 6.36
CA GLY A 133 7.81 -17.32 5.31
C GLY A 133 6.38 -17.01 5.75
N ASN A 134 6.03 -17.20 7.03
CA ASN A 134 4.70 -16.86 7.54
C ASN A 134 4.57 -15.36 7.81
N ASN A 135 3.37 -14.80 7.61
CA ASN A 135 3.06 -13.42 8.00
C ASN A 135 3.26 -13.21 9.50
N LYS A 136 3.83 -12.07 9.90
CA LYS A 136 4.12 -11.76 11.32
C LYS A 136 2.90 -11.39 12.17
N GLY A 137 1.71 -11.30 11.59
CA GLY A 137 0.49 -10.79 12.24
C GLY A 137 0.49 -9.26 12.41
N TYR A 138 1.65 -8.66 12.65
CA TYR A 138 1.90 -7.22 12.56
C TYR A 138 3.28 -6.97 11.92
N ILE A 139 3.41 -5.83 11.24
CA ILE A 139 4.70 -5.30 10.80
C ILE A 139 5.09 -4.14 11.72
N GLN A 140 6.38 -3.98 11.97
CA GLN A 140 6.88 -2.95 12.87
C GLN A 140 8.13 -2.33 12.27
N TYR A 141 8.05 -1.03 11.98
CA TYR A 141 9.16 -0.27 11.41
C TYR A 141 9.39 0.99 12.23
N LYS A 142 10.66 1.41 12.32
CA LYS A 142 10.98 2.77 12.77
C LYS A 142 10.74 3.71 11.58
N ILE A 143 9.78 4.61 11.72
CA ILE A 143 9.33 5.51 10.65
C ILE A 143 10.23 6.74 10.58
N LYS A 144 10.54 7.36 11.73
CA LYS A 144 11.41 8.53 11.82
C LYS A 144 12.42 8.36 12.94
N ASN A 145 13.69 8.65 12.67
CA ASN A 145 14.70 8.85 13.70
C ASN A 145 14.73 10.33 14.09
N THR A 146 14.86 10.63 15.39
CA THR A 146 15.02 12.00 15.86
C THR A 146 16.26 12.13 16.73
N LEU A 147 16.95 13.27 16.59
CA LEU A 147 18.07 13.63 17.47
C LEU A 147 17.61 14.24 18.80
N LYS A 148 16.31 14.49 18.94
CA LYS A 148 15.67 15.10 20.12
C LYS A 148 14.61 14.17 20.67
N GLU A 149 14.39 14.25 21.98
CA GLU A 149 13.26 13.57 22.63
C GLU A 149 11.94 14.07 22.03
N LEU A 150 11.09 13.11 21.65
CA LEU A 150 9.74 13.40 21.17
C LEU A 150 8.73 13.37 22.31
N THR A 151 7.75 14.25 22.22
CA THR A 151 6.57 14.30 23.10
C THR A 151 5.29 13.82 22.40
N THR A 152 5.26 13.78 21.06
CA THR A 152 4.14 13.28 20.26
C THR A 152 4.62 12.36 19.14
N ALA A 153 3.76 11.45 18.69
CA ALA A 153 4.01 10.55 17.58
C ALA A 153 3.52 11.11 16.24
N SER A 154 3.70 12.42 16.00
CA SER A 154 3.27 13.08 14.78
C SER A 154 4.43 13.26 13.78
N LEU A 155 4.12 13.13 12.49
CA LEU A 155 5.08 13.40 11.40
C LEU A 155 4.81 14.80 10.84
N THR A 156 5.85 15.62 10.75
CA THR A 156 5.74 17.00 10.26
C THR A 156 5.55 17.08 8.74
N ASN A 157 6.21 16.19 8.00
CA ASN A 157 6.17 16.08 6.55
C ASN A 157 6.00 14.60 6.17
N PRO A 158 4.81 14.02 6.32
CA PRO A 158 4.59 12.63 5.95
C PRO A 158 4.62 12.46 4.42
N ALA A 159 5.09 11.31 3.95
CA ALA A 159 4.84 10.82 2.60
C ALA A 159 3.35 10.47 2.45
N ASP A 160 2.85 10.41 1.22
CA ASP A 160 1.48 9.96 0.96
C ASP A 160 1.35 8.45 1.19
N TYR A 161 2.40 7.70 0.81
CA TYR A 161 2.49 6.26 0.99
C TYR A 161 3.81 5.83 1.62
N TYR A 162 3.75 4.72 2.37
CA TYR A 162 4.89 4.03 2.94
C TYR A 162 5.03 2.67 2.28
N LEU A 163 6.13 2.47 1.55
CA LEU A 163 6.47 1.25 0.83
C LEU A 163 7.40 0.40 1.69
N PHE A 164 6.86 -0.69 2.24
CA PHE A 164 7.61 -1.64 3.03
C PHE A 164 8.16 -2.75 2.15
N LEU A 165 9.47 -2.94 2.23
CA LEU A 165 10.25 -3.78 1.34
C LEU A 165 11.02 -4.83 2.13
N GLU A 166 11.04 -6.04 1.60
CA GLU A 166 11.97 -7.08 2.02
C GLU A 166 12.34 -8.00 0.85
N LEU A 167 13.10 -9.07 1.11
CA LEU A 167 13.49 -10.04 0.09
C LEU A 167 12.31 -10.84 -0.49
N ASN A 168 11.27 -11.08 0.31
CA ASN A 168 10.16 -11.97 -0.06
C ASN A 168 8.85 -11.24 -0.40
N GLY A 169 8.80 -9.92 -0.29
CA GLY A 169 7.59 -9.19 -0.65
C GLY A 169 7.69 -7.69 -0.56
N MET A 170 6.63 -7.06 -1.05
CA MET A 170 6.39 -5.62 -1.02
C MET A 170 4.99 -5.34 -0.50
N ALA A 171 4.89 -4.43 0.45
CA ALA A 171 3.63 -3.99 1.01
C ALA A 171 3.52 -2.46 1.00
N LEU A 172 2.30 -1.95 0.88
CA LEU A 172 2.01 -0.53 0.82
C LEU A 172 0.96 -0.16 1.87
N ILE A 173 1.08 1.03 2.45
CA ILE A 173 0.03 1.66 3.25
C ILE A 173 -0.01 3.16 2.98
N SER A 174 -1.19 3.75 3.00
CA SER A 174 -1.31 5.22 2.97
C SER A 174 -0.92 5.80 4.34
N TYR A 175 -0.40 7.02 4.38
CA TYR A 175 -0.14 7.68 5.66
C TYR A 175 -1.40 7.78 6.53
N LYS A 176 -2.53 8.11 5.91
CA LYS A 176 -3.84 8.23 6.57
C LYS A 176 -4.21 6.95 7.33
N ASP A 177 -3.98 5.78 6.73
CA ASP A 177 -4.28 4.50 7.37
C ASP A 177 -3.18 4.08 8.36
N MET A 178 -1.94 4.56 8.17
CA MET A 178 -0.83 4.25 9.07
C MET A 178 -0.86 5.07 10.37
N GLU A 179 -1.39 6.30 10.34
CA GLU A 179 -1.27 7.30 11.41
C GLU A 179 -1.70 6.76 12.78
N GLU A 180 -2.80 6.00 12.84
CA GLU A 180 -3.33 5.43 14.09
C GLU A 180 -2.40 4.40 14.75
N TYR A 181 -1.43 3.85 14.00
CA TYR A 181 -0.47 2.86 14.48
C TYR A 181 0.87 3.45 14.88
N LEU A 182 1.01 4.79 14.85
CA LEU A 182 2.23 5.48 15.22
C LEU A 182 2.38 5.60 16.74
N SER A 183 3.62 5.42 17.20
CA SER A 183 4.00 5.58 18.61
C SER A 183 5.43 6.08 18.73
N ILE A 184 5.74 6.72 19.86
CA ILE A 184 7.11 7.11 20.17
C ILE A 184 7.90 5.85 20.54
N THR A 185 9.16 5.76 20.08
CA THR A 185 10.03 4.65 20.48
C THR A 185 10.23 4.65 22.00
N LYS A 186 10.55 3.49 22.57
CA LYS A 186 10.83 3.39 24.02
C LYS A 186 11.96 4.31 24.48
N ALA A 187 12.96 4.52 23.61
CA ALA A 187 14.09 5.42 23.85
C ALA A 187 13.77 6.90 23.57
N LYS A 188 12.55 7.23 23.12
CA LYS A 188 12.09 8.57 22.71
C LYS A 188 12.93 9.23 21.60
N ASP A 189 13.71 8.42 20.90
CA ASP A 189 14.64 8.80 19.83
C ASP A 189 14.03 8.64 18.42
N GLY A 190 12.70 8.60 18.34
CA GLY A 190 12.00 8.49 17.09
C GLY A 190 10.56 8.04 17.20
N ILE A 191 9.98 7.79 16.04
CA ILE A 191 8.61 7.31 15.85
C ILE A 191 8.68 5.92 15.21
N THR A 192 7.91 4.99 15.73
CA THR A 192 7.74 3.63 15.21
C THR A 192 6.27 3.39 14.88
N SER A 193 6.01 2.50 13.92
CA SER A 193 4.68 1.98 13.65
C SER A 193 4.58 0.53 14.12
N LYS A 194 3.38 0.11 14.55
CA LYS A 194 3.06 -1.32 14.75
C LYS A 194 1.71 -1.62 14.09
N ILE A 195 1.76 -2.00 12.82
CA ILE A 195 0.60 -2.08 11.93
C ILE A 195 0.16 -3.55 11.82
N PRO A 196 -1.11 -3.90 12.04
CA PRO A 196 -1.61 -5.24 11.76
C PRO A 196 -1.37 -5.62 10.29
N PHE A 197 -0.92 -6.85 10.03
CA PHE A 197 -0.54 -7.26 8.67
C PHE A 197 -1.71 -7.13 7.68
N GLY A 198 -2.95 -7.37 8.11
CA GLY A 198 -4.13 -7.20 7.25
C GLY A 198 -4.53 -5.74 6.95
N LYS A 199 -3.79 -4.75 7.47
CA LYS A 199 -4.01 -3.32 7.20
C LYS A 199 -3.05 -2.76 6.16
N VAL A 200 -2.03 -3.52 5.76
CA VAL A 200 -1.18 -3.18 4.62
C VAL A 200 -1.64 -3.92 3.38
N GLU A 201 -1.49 -3.29 2.23
CA GLU A 201 -1.72 -3.92 0.93
C GLU A 201 -0.45 -4.66 0.52
N LEU A 202 -0.43 -5.97 0.70
CA LEU A 202 0.62 -6.83 0.18
C LEU A 202 0.37 -7.07 -1.32
N PHE A 203 1.20 -6.48 -2.17
CA PHE A 203 0.96 -6.48 -3.62
C PHE A 203 2.00 -7.27 -4.41
N SER A 204 3.11 -7.67 -3.78
CA SER A 204 4.08 -8.56 -4.41
C SER A 204 4.67 -9.56 -3.43
N GLN A 205 4.89 -10.79 -3.91
CA GLN A 205 5.63 -11.85 -3.21
C GLN A 205 6.66 -12.48 -4.14
N ASN A 206 7.82 -12.84 -3.58
CA ASN A 206 8.92 -13.47 -4.32
C ASN A 206 8.86 -15.00 -4.21
N ASP A 207 7.85 -15.62 -4.82
CA ASP A 207 7.64 -17.08 -4.72
C ASP A 207 8.77 -17.90 -5.34
N LYS A 208 9.41 -17.35 -6.38
CA LYS A 208 10.46 -18.03 -7.15
C LYS A 208 11.82 -18.02 -6.47
N LYS A 209 12.03 -17.14 -5.48
CA LYS A 209 13.30 -16.96 -4.77
C LYS A 209 14.48 -16.88 -5.74
N GLU A 210 14.33 -16.05 -6.78
CA GLU A 210 15.33 -15.95 -7.85
C GLU A 210 16.68 -15.56 -7.25
N LEU A 211 17.65 -16.46 -7.38
CA LEU A 211 19.00 -16.26 -6.88
C LEU A 211 19.79 -15.40 -7.87
N SER A 212 20.54 -14.44 -7.34
CA SER A 212 21.50 -13.66 -8.11
C SER A 212 22.76 -13.49 -7.29
N GLU A 213 23.91 -13.67 -7.93
CA GLU A 213 25.18 -13.22 -7.38
C GLU A 213 25.52 -11.88 -8.03
N LEU A 214 25.89 -10.89 -7.21
CA LEU A 214 26.49 -9.68 -7.74
C LEU A 214 27.93 -10.03 -8.15
N SER A 215 28.27 -9.74 -9.40
CA SER A 215 29.63 -9.94 -9.91
C SER A 215 30.65 -8.95 -9.31
N ILE A 216 30.19 -8.00 -8.50
CA ILE A 216 30.97 -6.91 -7.92
C ILE A 216 30.84 -6.97 -6.39
N ASN A 217 31.97 -6.83 -5.69
CA ASN A 217 31.97 -6.56 -4.26
C ASN A 217 31.85 -5.05 -4.02
N TYR A 218 30.68 -4.60 -3.57
CA TYR A 218 30.41 -3.19 -3.33
C TYR A 218 31.43 -2.52 -2.39
N LYS A 219 31.86 -3.22 -1.33
CA LYS A 219 32.78 -2.65 -0.33
C LYS A 219 34.15 -2.36 -0.94
N ASP A 220 34.63 -3.26 -1.78
CA ASP A 220 35.92 -3.11 -2.45
C ASP A 220 35.87 -1.94 -3.43
N GLU A 221 34.82 -1.84 -4.25
CA GLU A 221 34.63 -0.70 -5.17
C GLU A 221 34.51 0.63 -4.43
N LYS A 222 33.77 0.67 -3.32
CA LYS A 222 33.64 1.86 -2.48
C LYS A 222 35.00 2.30 -1.93
N HIS A 223 35.82 1.36 -1.43
CA HIS A 223 37.16 1.67 -0.93
C HIS A 223 38.10 2.18 -2.04
N LEU A 224 38.01 1.59 -3.25
CA LEU A 224 38.78 2.05 -4.41
C LEU A 224 38.41 3.48 -4.79
N LEU A 225 37.12 3.82 -4.81
CA LEU A 225 36.66 5.19 -5.07
C LEU A 225 37.14 6.17 -4.01
N GLN A 226 37.06 5.81 -2.73
CA GLN A 226 37.54 6.64 -1.63
C GLN A 226 39.04 6.94 -1.74
N ARG A 227 39.86 5.92 -2.06
CA ARG A 227 41.31 6.10 -2.31
C ARG A 227 41.56 7.09 -3.44
N LYS A 228 40.87 6.92 -4.58
CA LYS A 228 40.96 7.83 -5.71
C LYS A 228 40.66 9.27 -5.31
N ILE A 229 39.61 9.52 -4.51
CA ILE A 229 39.25 10.86 -4.05
C ILE A 229 40.35 11.46 -3.14
N ILE A 230 40.90 10.67 -2.21
CA ILE A 230 41.98 11.12 -1.32
C ILE A 230 43.20 11.56 -2.14
N ASP A 231 43.58 10.79 -3.16
CA ASP A 231 44.74 11.06 -4.00
C ASP A 231 44.56 12.28 -4.93
N LEU A 232 43.32 12.79 -5.10
CA LEU A 232 43.06 14.00 -5.87
C LEU A 232 43.50 15.28 -5.15
N ILE A 233 43.61 15.25 -3.82
CA ILE A 233 44.05 16.38 -3.02
C ILE A 233 45.53 16.20 -2.68
N LYS A 234 46.38 17.04 -3.27
CA LYS A 234 47.83 17.07 -3.04
C LYS A 234 48.23 18.18 -2.08
#